data_AF-A0A7C3XQB7-F1
#
_entry.id   AF-A0A7C3XQB7-F1
#
_cell.length_a   1.000
_cell.length_b   1.000
_cell.length_c   1.000
_cell.angle_alpha   90.00
_cell.angle_beta   90.00
_cell.angle_gamma   90.00
#
_symmetry.space_group_name_H-M   'P 1'
#
loop_
_entity.id
_entity.type
_entity.pdbx_description
1 polymer ?
#
loop_
_entity_poly.entity_id
_entity_poly.type
_entity_poly.pdbx_seq_one_letter_code
_entity_poly.pdbx_strand_id
1 'polypeptide(L)'
;MRGQSVRGWLTVALVGALAAQTFAQDWDSVPLIKHSTYQAVNPNGTSAYSGGFPIRLRGVVIANTEDWLDPTPAYTPTYQPWNLGGQAELIVQAIDPDDFGGTYCWMGQNYGNVPWHADPSWNYTNAQWTAELGRLGLYGGDGVVRPIRRGDLVEVRARMGLFYAGKMNVNEAHDPSPSKDFEVVLLQENYGMPAPAVLSLSDLKDSSDTFMFDASRATGPEHYHGMLVTIRNVRLTAGTIGNWGRNATLMLEDSTGRTLPVRLGNNPAFASSVPPADWFDVTGAFDQNDSTVPHDSGYRLLAMSPDDFVVVPEPSALVLAGAVFALAMRRRGAGRR
;
A
#
# COMPACT_ATOMS: atom_id res chain seq x y z
N MET A 1 -71.90 -19.68 41.90
CA MET A 1 -71.15 -20.75 41.20
C MET A 1 -70.60 -20.17 39.89
N ARG A 2 -69.26 -20.18 39.76
CA ARG A 2 -68.38 -20.07 38.55
C ARG A 2 -69.01 -19.42 37.29
N GLY A 3 -68.58 -18.28 36.73
CA GLY A 3 -67.26 -17.64 36.71
C GLY A 3 -66.39 -18.20 35.58
N GLN A 4 -66.48 -17.66 34.35
CA GLN A 4 -65.46 -17.82 33.31
C GLN A 4 -65.35 -16.57 32.42
N SER A 5 -64.30 -15.79 32.70
CA SER A 5 -63.72 -14.77 31.83
C SER A 5 -62.78 -15.44 30.83
N VAL A 6 -62.97 -15.24 29.52
CA VAL A 6 -61.99 -15.65 28.51
C VAL A 6 -61.02 -14.49 28.32
N ARG A 7 -59.79 -14.70 28.81
CA ARG A 7 -58.65 -13.80 28.70
C ARG A 7 -58.09 -13.85 27.27
N GLY A 8 -57.88 -12.68 26.68
CA GLY A 8 -57.10 -12.51 25.47
C GLY A 8 -55.65 -12.90 25.68
N TRP A 9 -55.10 -13.68 24.76
CA TRP A 9 -53.68 -13.95 24.67
C TRP A 9 -53.08 -12.97 23.65
N LEU A 10 -52.50 -11.88 24.16
CA LEU A 10 -51.55 -11.08 23.40
C LEU A 10 -50.23 -11.84 23.41
N THR A 11 -49.91 -12.47 22.28
CA THR A 11 -48.58 -13.01 22.02
C THR A 11 -47.66 -11.82 21.74
N VAL A 12 -46.97 -11.33 22.77
CA VAL A 12 -45.81 -10.44 22.58
C VAL A 12 -44.71 -11.29 21.99
N ALA A 13 -44.52 -11.18 20.67
CA ALA A 13 -43.34 -11.70 20.01
C ALA A 13 -42.15 -10.88 20.51
N LEU A 14 -41.41 -11.44 21.46
CA LEU A 14 -40.10 -10.94 21.87
C LEU A 14 -39.20 -11.06 20.64
N VAL A 15 -38.98 -9.96 19.92
CA VAL A 15 -37.90 -9.85 18.94
C VAL A 15 -36.61 -9.86 19.76
N GLY A 16 -36.12 -11.07 20.04
CA GLY A 16 -34.80 -11.28 20.58
C GLY A 16 -33.81 -10.84 19.51
N ALA A 17 -33.21 -9.67 19.70
CA ALA A 17 -31.96 -9.34 19.06
C ALA A 17 -30.96 -10.42 19.48
N LEU A 18 -30.75 -11.41 18.62
CA LEU A 18 -29.56 -12.24 18.64
C LEU A 18 -28.40 -11.30 18.33
N ALA A 19 -27.89 -10.63 19.37
CA ALA A 19 -26.54 -10.12 19.34
C ALA A 19 -25.68 -11.32 18.99
N ALA A 20 -25.13 -11.33 17.78
CA ALA A 20 -24.04 -12.22 17.44
C ALA A 20 -23.00 -12.03 18.54
N GLN A 21 -22.81 -13.06 19.36
CA GLN A 21 -21.63 -13.13 20.19
C GLN A 21 -20.47 -13.27 19.20
N THR A 22 -19.94 -12.13 18.77
CA THR A 22 -18.58 -12.08 18.28
C THR A 22 -17.76 -12.66 19.41
N PHE A 23 -17.11 -13.81 19.17
CA PHE A 23 -16.08 -14.29 20.07
C PHE A 23 -15.05 -13.17 20.13
N ALA A 24 -15.11 -12.36 21.18
CA ALA A 24 -14.17 -11.27 21.36
C ALA A 24 -12.79 -11.90 21.40
N GLN A 25 -12.03 -11.71 20.32
CA GLN A 25 -10.66 -12.19 20.25
C GLN A 25 -9.88 -11.48 21.34
N ASP A 26 -9.24 -12.25 22.22
CA ASP A 26 -8.25 -11.71 23.14
C ASP A 26 -7.00 -11.33 22.36
N TRP A 27 -7.02 -10.12 21.79
CA TRP A 27 -5.93 -9.59 20.99
C TRP A 27 -4.66 -9.39 21.79
N ASP A 28 -4.75 -9.20 23.11
CA ASP A 28 -3.57 -9.03 23.97
C ASP A 28 -2.74 -10.32 24.03
N SER A 29 -3.39 -11.50 23.92
CA SER A 29 -2.72 -12.80 23.83
C SER A 29 -2.17 -13.16 22.43
N VAL A 30 -2.60 -12.46 21.37
CA VAL A 30 -2.17 -12.74 19.99
C VAL A 30 -0.76 -12.23 19.77
N PRO A 31 0.17 -12.99 19.16
CA PRO A 31 1.53 -12.51 18.95
C PRO A 31 1.59 -11.29 18.03
N LEU A 32 2.44 -10.32 18.40
CA LEU A 32 2.90 -9.28 17.49
C LEU A 32 3.99 -9.90 16.59
N ILE A 33 3.70 -9.96 15.29
CA ILE A 33 4.59 -10.51 14.28
C ILE A 33 5.35 -9.36 13.62
N LYS A 34 6.62 -9.61 13.31
CA LYS A 34 7.46 -8.71 12.52
C LYS A 34 7.01 -8.70 11.05
N HIS A 35 6.98 -7.54 10.41
CA HIS A 35 6.71 -7.43 8.98
C HIS A 35 7.72 -8.25 8.15
N SER A 36 9.00 -8.23 8.53
CA SER A 36 10.05 -9.03 7.88
C SER A 36 9.76 -10.53 7.91
N THR A 37 9.18 -11.02 9.01
CA THR A 37 8.76 -12.42 9.17
C THR A 37 7.47 -12.72 8.39
N TYR A 38 6.50 -11.82 8.42
CA TYR A 38 5.23 -11.99 7.71
C TYR A 38 5.41 -11.96 6.18
N GLN A 39 6.34 -11.15 5.69
CA GLN A 39 6.73 -11.05 4.28
C GLN A 39 7.90 -11.97 3.91
N ALA A 40 8.20 -13.01 4.70
CA ALA A 40 9.24 -13.96 4.32
C ALA A 40 8.86 -14.68 3.02
N VAL A 41 9.83 -14.95 2.16
CA VAL A 41 9.62 -15.60 0.84
C VAL A 41 10.53 -16.80 0.65
N ASN A 42 10.06 -17.76 -0.15
CA ASN A 42 10.83 -18.90 -0.63
C ASN A 42 11.72 -18.50 -1.82
N PRO A 43 12.66 -19.38 -2.26
CA PRO A 43 13.49 -19.12 -3.44
C PRO A 43 12.74 -18.85 -4.75
N ASN A 44 11.45 -19.18 -4.83
CA ASN A 44 10.59 -18.90 -5.98
C ASN A 44 9.67 -17.67 -5.76
N GLY A 45 9.92 -16.86 -4.74
CA GLY A 45 9.14 -15.67 -4.39
C GLY A 45 7.75 -15.94 -3.80
N THR A 46 7.36 -17.21 -3.58
CA THR A 46 6.12 -17.51 -2.83
C THR A 46 6.29 -17.22 -1.34
N SER A 47 5.19 -16.93 -0.63
CA SER A 47 5.25 -16.72 0.82
C SER A 47 5.86 -17.93 1.55
N ALA A 48 6.84 -17.65 2.42
CA ALA A 48 7.40 -18.58 3.39
C ALA A 48 6.79 -18.42 4.80
N TYR A 49 5.82 -17.52 4.96
CA TYR A 49 5.13 -17.33 6.24
C TYR A 49 4.34 -18.59 6.63
N SER A 50 4.62 -19.10 7.82
CA SER A 50 4.01 -20.33 8.36
C SER A 50 3.50 -20.17 9.80
N GLY A 51 3.48 -18.94 10.32
CA GLY A 51 3.12 -18.66 11.72
C GLY A 51 1.63 -18.81 12.07
N GLY A 52 0.76 -18.97 11.07
CA GLY A 52 -0.68 -19.12 11.27
C GLY A 52 -1.40 -17.80 11.57
N PHE A 53 -2.67 -17.89 11.94
CA PHE A 53 -3.52 -16.75 12.32
C PHE A 53 -4.32 -17.10 13.60
N PRO A 54 -4.75 -16.11 14.39
CA PRO A 54 -4.65 -14.66 14.17
C PRO A 54 -3.24 -14.09 14.42
N ILE A 55 -2.97 -12.89 13.91
CA ILE A 55 -1.73 -12.12 14.12
C ILE A 55 -1.99 -10.66 14.44
N ARG A 56 -1.00 -9.99 15.02
CA ARG A 56 -0.90 -8.53 15.05
C ARG A 56 0.33 -8.09 14.27
N LEU A 57 0.23 -6.96 13.57
CA LEU A 57 1.33 -6.26 12.91
C LEU A 57 1.30 -4.80 13.36
N ARG A 58 2.45 -4.15 13.50
CA ARG A 58 2.51 -2.74 13.94
C ARG A 58 3.45 -1.95 13.05
N GLY A 59 2.97 -0.80 12.61
CA GLY A 59 3.78 0.06 11.76
C GLY A 59 3.11 1.39 11.45
N VAL A 60 3.81 2.21 10.68
CA VAL A 60 3.33 3.50 10.21
C VAL A 60 2.66 3.34 8.86
N VAL A 61 1.50 3.99 8.69
CA VAL A 61 0.82 4.07 7.39
C VAL A 61 1.61 5.00 6.48
N ILE A 62 2.07 4.53 5.32
CA ILE A 62 2.95 5.32 4.44
C ILE A 62 2.24 5.96 3.23
N ALA A 63 0.95 5.68 3.05
CA ALA A 63 0.13 6.29 2.00
C ALA A 63 -1.31 6.49 2.50
N ASN A 64 -1.98 7.56 2.09
CA ASN A 64 -3.42 7.67 2.30
C ASN A 64 -4.13 6.72 1.33
N THR A 65 -5.20 6.08 1.78
CA THR A 65 -5.95 5.10 0.99
C THR A 65 -6.47 5.70 -0.32
N GLU A 66 -7.02 6.91 -0.29
CA GLU A 66 -7.61 7.58 -1.45
C GLU A 66 -6.58 8.17 -2.44
N ASP A 67 -5.33 8.33 -2.00
CA ASP A 67 -4.23 8.72 -2.88
C ASP A 67 -3.75 7.52 -3.71
N TRP A 68 -4.06 6.30 -3.30
CA TRP A 68 -3.68 5.06 -3.99
C TRP A 68 -4.84 4.43 -4.77
N LEU A 69 -5.95 4.13 -4.11
CA LEU A 69 -7.13 3.48 -4.71
C LEU A 69 -8.36 4.40 -4.62
N ASP A 70 -9.46 3.98 -5.25
CA ASP A 70 -10.74 4.70 -5.19
C ASP A 70 -11.70 3.95 -4.25
N PRO A 71 -11.94 4.47 -3.03
CA PRO A 71 -12.86 3.85 -2.08
C PRO A 71 -14.34 4.16 -2.38
N THR A 72 -14.65 4.90 -3.45
CA THR A 72 -16.03 5.30 -3.77
C THR A 72 -16.93 4.08 -3.98
N PRO A 73 -18.06 3.95 -3.27
CA PRO A 73 -18.98 2.83 -3.45
C PRO A 73 -19.56 2.75 -4.86
N ALA A 74 -19.45 1.59 -5.50
CA ALA A 74 -19.98 1.27 -6.82
C ALA A 74 -20.43 -0.21 -6.90
N TYR A 75 -21.33 -0.60 -5.99
CA TYR A 75 -21.87 -1.96 -5.90
C TYR A 75 -22.54 -2.43 -7.20
N THR A 76 -22.32 -3.70 -7.55
CA THR A 76 -23.02 -4.38 -8.64
C THR A 76 -23.87 -5.56 -8.13
N PRO A 77 -25.20 -5.56 -8.34
CA PRO A 77 -26.08 -6.65 -7.90
C PRO A 77 -26.01 -7.90 -8.78
N THR A 78 -25.39 -7.80 -9.95
CA THR A 78 -25.14 -8.90 -10.88
C THR A 78 -23.65 -9.01 -11.16
N TYR A 79 -23.23 -10.18 -11.64
CA TYR A 79 -21.84 -10.42 -12.02
C TYR A 79 -21.44 -9.47 -13.15
N GLN A 80 -20.42 -8.64 -12.90
CA GLN A 80 -19.84 -7.69 -13.84
C GLN A 80 -18.34 -7.95 -13.92
N PRO A 81 -17.85 -8.77 -14.87
CA PRO A 81 -16.47 -9.22 -14.90
C PRO A 81 -15.46 -8.11 -14.66
N TRP A 82 -14.58 -8.31 -13.67
CA TRP A 82 -13.49 -7.40 -13.30
C TRP A 82 -13.88 -6.02 -12.73
N ASN A 83 -15.17 -5.74 -12.56
CA ASN A 83 -15.61 -4.51 -11.92
C ASN A 83 -15.54 -4.62 -10.40
N LEU A 84 -14.41 -4.26 -9.79
CA LEU A 84 -14.21 -4.38 -8.34
C LEU A 84 -14.94 -3.34 -7.49
N GLY A 85 -15.54 -2.30 -8.10
CA GLY A 85 -16.17 -1.20 -7.39
C GLY A 85 -15.16 -0.42 -6.52
N GLY A 86 -15.61 0.00 -5.33
CA GLY A 86 -14.74 0.63 -4.33
C GLY A 86 -13.62 -0.30 -3.89
N GLN A 87 -12.42 0.24 -3.73
CA GLN A 87 -11.25 -0.49 -3.24
C GLN A 87 -10.51 0.35 -2.20
N ALA A 88 -9.96 -0.32 -1.20
CA ALA A 88 -9.17 0.31 -0.16
C ALA A 88 -7.94 -0.54 0.13
N GLU A 89 -6.79 0.12 0.27
CA GLU A 89 -5.56 -0.53 0.68
C GLU A 89 -4.76 0.38 1.60
N LEU A 90 -4.29 -0.17 2.73
CA LEU A 90 -3.29 0.45 3.58
C LEU A 90 -1.93 -0.17 3.29
N ILE A 91 -0.87 0.64 3.36
CA ILE A 91 0.51 0.18 3.34
C ILE A 91 1.13 0.53 4.68
N VAL A 92 1.44 -0.48 5.48
CA VAL A 92 1.92 -0.33 6.86
C VAL A 92 3.38 -0.78 6.92
N GLN A 93 4.30 0.15 7.17
CA GLN A 93 5.74 -0.10 7.24
C GLN A 93 6.18 -0.32 8.68
N ALA A 94 7.06 -1.30 8.90
CA ALA A 94 7.68 -1.56 10.20
C ALA A 94 8.39 -0.32 10.77
N ILE A 95 8.35 -0.19 12.10
CA ILE A 95 9.06 0.86 12.84
C ILE A 95 10.06 0.33 13.86
N ASP A 96 9.97 -0.96 14.20
CA ASP A 96 10.80 -1.55 15.24
C ASP A 96 12.25 -1.72 14.72
N PRO A 97 13.29 -1.38 15.50
CA PRO A 97 14.67 -1.33 15.02
C PRO A 97 15.24 -2.64 14.47
N ASP A 98 14.65 -3.78 14.85
CA ASP A 98 15.04 -5.13 14.46
C ASP A 98 14.04 -5.77 13.47
N ASP A 99 13.24 -4.93 12.81
CA ASP A 99 12.27 -5.28 11.78
C ASP A 99 12.44 -4.38 10.55
N PHE A 100 11.92 -4.82 9.41
CA PHE A 100 11.94 -4.09 8.14
C PHE A 100 10.82 -4.57 7.22
N GLY A 101 10.65 -3.87 6.10
CA GLY A 101 9.56 -4.13 5.17
C GLY A 101 8.25 -3.45 5.57
N GLY A 102 7.20 -3.76 4.82
CA GLY A 102 5.84 -3.36 5.16
C GLY A 102 4.82 -4.38 4.70
N THR A 103 3.55 -4.12 4.98
CA THR A 103 2.45 -5.04 4.66
C THR A 103 1.27 -4.27 4.10
N TYR A 104 0.72 -4.83 3.03
CA TYR A 104 -0.46 -4.33 2.35
C TYR A 104 -1.70 -4.96 2.98
N CYS A 105 -2.67 -4.12 3.31
CA CYS A 105 -3.96 -4.53 3.89
C CYS A 105 -5.05 -4.11 2.90
N TRP A 106 -5.61 -5.06 2.15
CA TRP A 106 -6.46 -4.77 0.99
C TRP A 106 -7.90 -5.27 1.18
N MET A 107 -8.85 -4.47 0.69
CA MET A 107 -10.25 -4.83 0.51
C MET A 107 -10.79 -4.33 -0.83
N GLY A 108 -11.75 -5.06 -1.38
CA GLY A 108 -12.50 -4.67 -2.57
C GLY A 108 -13.98 -4.95 -2.43
N GLN A 109 -14.80 -4.02 -2.88
CA GLN A 109 -16.23 -4.03 -2.71
C GLN A 109 -16.90 -5.20 -3.44
N ASN A 110 -16.56 -5.40 -4.71
CA ASN A 110 -17.23 -6.38 -5.57
C ASN A 110 -16.31 -7.56 -5.92
N TYR A 111 -15.69 -8.21 -4.93
CA TYR A 111 -14.77 -9.31 -5.25
C TYR A 111 -15.45 -10.50 -5.93
N GLY A 112 -16.76 -10.69 -5.76
CA GLY A 112 -17.55 -11.66 -6.51
C GLY A 112 -17.50 -11.49 -8.03
N ASN A 113 -17.03 -10.34 -8.52
CA ASN A 113 -16.85 -10.04 -9.94
C ASN A 113 -15.54 -10.57 -10.57
N VAL A 114 -14.68 -11.23 -9.79
CA VAL A 114 -13.53 -11.94 -10.38
C VAL A 114 -14.01 -13.26 -11.02
N PRO A 115 -13.45 -13.68 -12.17
CA PRO A 115 -13.98 -14.83 -12.92
C PRO A 115 -13.98 -16.17 -12.19
N TRP A 116 -13.10 -16.35 -11.20
CA TRP A 116 -13.02 -17.58 -10.41
C TRP A 116 -14.02 -17.66 -9.25
N HIS A 117 -14.68 -16.54 -8.89
CA HIS A 117 -15.85 -16.55 -8.01
C HIS A 117 -17.14 -16.50 -8.84
N ALA A 118 -17.25 -15.48 -9.71
CA ALA A 118 -18.43 -15.23 -10.54
C ALA A 118 -19.77 -15.26 -9.77
N ASP A 119 -19.76 -14.79 -8.53
CA ASP A 119 -20.86 -14.89 -7.58
C ASP A 119 -21.03 -13.56 -6.82
N PRO A 120 -22.05 -12.75 -7.15
CA PRO A 120 -22.30 -11.46 -6.50
C PRO A 120 -22.64 -11.54 -5.01
N SER A 121 -22.88 -12.72 -4.43
CA SER A 121 -23.06 -12.86 -2.98
C SER A 121 -21.80 -12.55 -2.18
N TRP A 122 -20.65 -12.50 -2.84
CA TRP A 122 -19.35 -12.11 -2.29
C TRP A 122 -19.08 -10.59 -2.41
N ASN A 123 -20.08 -9.81 -2.86
CA ASN A 123 -19.98 -8.36 -2.97
C ASN A 123 -20.56 -7.68 -1.72
N TYR A 124 -19.88 -6.65 -1.25
CA TYR A 124 -20.46 -5.68 -0.33
C TYR A 124 -21.44 -4.77 -1.09
N THR A 125 -22.66 -4.62 -0.58
CA THR A 125 -23.54 -3.51 -0.99
C THR A 125 -22.88 -2.17 -0.67
N ASN A 126 -23.35 -1.06 -1.27
CA ASN A 126 -22.80 0.27 -0.96
C ASN A 126 -22.83 0.60 0.54
N ALA A 127 -23.92 0.27 1.23
CA ALA A 127 -24.06 0.52 2.66
C ALA A 127 -23.14 -0.39 3.50
N GLN A 128 -22.95 -1.65 3.10
CA GLN A 128 -21.98 -2.52 3.78
C GLN A 128 -20.55 -2.03 3.55
N TRP A 129 -20.21 -1.61 2.33
CA TRP A 129 -18.89 -1.11 2.00
C TRP A 129 -18.51 0.14 2.82
N THR A 130 -19.39 1.13 2.94
CA THR A 130 -19.13 2.31 3.79
C THR A 130 -19.09 1.95 5.27
N ALA A 131 -19.88 0.97 5.71
CA ALA A 131 -19.80 0.46 7.08
C ALA A 131 -18.46 -0.24 7.37
N GLU A 132 -17.94 -1.05 6.43
CA GLU A 132 -16.63 -1.70 6.55
C GLU A 132 -15.48 -0.69 6.58
N LEU A 133 -15.50 0.29 5.67
CA LEU A 133 -14.55 1.40 5.72
C LEU A 133 -14.66 2.17 7.04
N GLY A 134 -15.88 2.32 7.57
CA GLY A 134 -16.14 2.93 8.87
C GLY A 134 -15.53 2.15 10.03
N ARG A 135 -15.71 0.82 10.03
CA ARG A 135 -15.15 -0.13 11.00
C ARG A 135 -13.63 -0.08 11.02
N LEU A 136 -12.98 0.09 9.86
CA LEU A 136 -11.53 0.23 9.74
C LEU A 136 -11.01 1.66 9.97
N GLY A 137 -11.90 2.64 10.14
CA GLY A 137 -11.52 4.04 10.27
C GLY A 137 -10.93 4.66 8.99
N LEU A 138 -11.32 4.17 7.81
CA LEU A 138 -10.77 4.61 6.53
C LEU A 138 -11.58 5.73 5.88
N TYR A 139 -10.97 6.40 4.91
CA TYR A 139 -11.61 7.48 4.13
C TYR A 139 -12.86 6.96 3.41
N GLY A 140 -13.95 7.73 3.47
CA GLY A 140 -15.25 7.36 2.90
C GLY A 140 -16.09 6.42 3.78
N GLY A 141 -15.59 6.05 4.96
CA GLY A 141 -16.31 5.20 5.91
C GLY A 141 -17.37 5.93 6.72
N ASP A 142 -18.42 5.21 7.08
CA ASP A 142 -19.52 5.73 7.90
C ASP A 142 -19.03 6.12 9.30
N GLY A 143 -19.41 7.32 9.75
CA GLY A 143 -19.03 7.84 11.07
C GLY A 143 -17.57 8.28 11.20
N VAL A 144 -16.75 8.15 10.15
CA VAL A 144 -15.34 8.53 10.17
C VAL A 144 -15.20 10.04 9.96
N VAL A 145 -14.88 10.75 11.05
CA VAL A 145 -14.59 12.20 11.01
C VAL A 145 -13.11 12.50 10.73
N ARG A 146 -12.22 11.58 11.13
CA ARG A 146 -10.79 11.62 10.86
C ARG A 146 -10.37 10.22 10.43
N PRO A 147 -10.20 9.97 9.13
CA PRO A 147 -9.73 8.67 8.70
C PRO A 147 -8.26 8.47 9.07
N ILE A 148 -7.83 7.23 9.16
CA ILE A 148 -6.41 6.86 9.25
C ILE A 148 -5.64 7.58 8.13
N ARG A 149 -4.57 8.27 8.52
CA ARG A 149 -3.74 9.07 7.61
C ARG A 149 -2.33 8.51 7.50
N ARG A 150 -1.68 8.81 6.38
CA ARG A 150 -0.23 8.64 6.25
C ARG A 150 0.47 9.32 7.45
N GLY A 151 1.44 8.64 8.03
CA GLY A 151 2.16 9.08 9.23
C GLY A 151 1.48 8.71 10.56
N ASP A 152 0.29 8.09 10.55
CA ASP A 152 -0.28 7.49 11.76
C ASP A 152 0.41 6.16 12.09
N LEU A 153 0.61 5.90 13.39
CA LEU A 153 1.04 4.59 13.89
C LEU A 153 -0.21 3.74 14.16
N VAL A 154 -0.23 2.54 13.58
CA VAL A 154 -1.36 1.60 13.69
C VAL A 154 -0.91 0.21 14.11
N GLU A 155 -1.82 -0.52 14.73
CA GLU A 155 -1.77 -1.97 14.86
C GLU A 155 -2.82 -2.58 13.93
N VAL A 156 -2.40 -3.46 13.04
CA VAL A 156 -3.28 -4.27 12.20
C VAL A 156 -3.48 -5.62 12.87
N ARG A 157 -4.74 -6.01 13.06
CA ARG A 157 -5.12 -7.26 13.73
C ARG A 157 -5.81 -8.16 12.71
N ALA A 158 -5.11 -9.17 12.24
CA ALA A 158 -5.56 -9.97 11.11
C ALA A 158 -5.97 -11.37 11.57
N ARG A 159 -7.15 -11.79 11.13
CA ARG A 159 -7.65 -13.18 11.29
C ARG A 159 -7.27 -14.08 10.12
N MET A 160 -6.87 -13.47 9.01
CA MET A 160 -6.47 -14.15 7.79
C MET A 160 -5.57 -13.25 6.96
N GLY A 161 -4.96 -13.86 5.96
CA GLY A 161 -4.18 -13.20 4.93
C GLY A 161 -3.96 -14.16 3.77
N LEU A 162 -3.62 -13.61 2.61
CA LEU A 162 -3.40 -14.38 1.40
C LEU A 162 -2.13 -13.92 0.69
N PHE A 163 -1.36 -14.90 0.23
CA PHE A 163 -0.31 -14.66 -0.74
C PHE A 163 -0.93 -14.33 -2.09
N TYR A 164 -0.47 -13.25 -2.71
CA TYR A 164 -0.83 -12.90 -4.07
C TYR A 164 0.30 -12.08 -4.69
N ALA A 165 0.70 -12.42 -5.91
CA ALA A 165 1.62 -11.63 -6.73
C ALA A 165 2.97 -11.23 -6.08
N GLY A 166 3.57 -12.12 -5.30
CA GLY A 166 4.87 -11.90 -4.64
C GLY A 166 4.78 -11.35 -3.21
N LYS A 167 3.57 -11.00 -2.73
CA LYS A 167 3.37 -10.44 -1.38
C LYS A 167 2.41 -11.27 -0.53
N MET A 168 2.64 -11.29 0.79
CA MET A 168 1.69 -11.82 1.76
C MET A 168 0.79 -10.69 2.26
N ASN A 169 -0.47 -10.64 1.83
CA ASN A 169 -1.38 -9.54 2.20
C ASN A 169 -2.14 -9.85 3.48
N VAL A 170 -2.50 -8.81 4.23
CA VAL A 170 -3.66 -8.87 5.12
C VAL A 170 -4.90 -8.57 4.28
N ASN A 171 -5.90 -9.44 4.36
CA ASN A 171 -7.20 -9.23 3.74
C ASN A 171 -8.23 -10.15 4.42
N GLU A 172 -9.49 -10.05 3.99
CA GLU A 172 -10.60 -10.85 4.54
C GLU A 172 -10.74 -12.19 3.80
N ALA A 173 -9.65 -12.69 3.22
CA ALA A 173 -9.64 -13.80 2.26
C ALA A 173 -10.70 -13.67 1.17
N HIS A 174 -10.99 -12.42 0.81
CA HIS A 174 -11.99 -12.01 -0.16
C HIS A 174 -13.43 -12.49 0.13
N ASP A 175 -13.79 -12.57 1.40
CA ASP A 175 -15.09 -13.04 1.87
C ASP A 175 -15.69 -12.00 2.85
N PRO A 176 -16.93 -11.56 2.65
CA PRO A 176 -17.56 -10.53 3.47
C PRO A 176 -18.05 -11.01 4.85
N SER A 177 -17.73 -12.24 5.25
CA SER A 177 -18.08 -12.78 6.57
C SER A 177 -17.31 -12.08 7.70
N PRO A 178 -18.00 -11.55 8.74
CA PRO A 178 -17.35 -10.89 9.89
C PRO A 178 -16.30 -11.72 10.64
N SER A 179 -16.30 -13.04 10.45
CA SER A 179 -15.27 -13.93 11.02
C SER A 179 -13.89 -13.78 10.37
N LYS A 180 -13.82 -13.11 9.22
CA LYS A 180 -12.60 -12.91 8.43
C LYS A 180 -12.09 -11.47 8.45
N ASP A 181 -12.85 -10.57 9.06
CA ASP A 181 -12.47 -9.17 9.27
C ASP A 181 -11.06 -9.06 9.88
N PHE A 182 -10.30 -8.08 9.40
CA PHE A 182 -9.15 -7.54 10.11
C PHE A 182 -9.52 -6.22 10.78
N GLU A 183 -8.81 -5.80 11.82
CA GLU A 183 -9.01 -4.50 12.48
C GLU A 183 -7.79 -3.60 12.24
N VAL A 184 -8.03 -2.29 12.15
CA VAL A 184 -6.98 -1.27 12.14
C VAL A 184 -7.16 -0.42 13.38
N VAL A 185 -6.24 -0.56 14.33
CA VAL A 185 -6.27 0.17 15.59
C VAL A 185 -5.27 1.31 15.50
N LEU A 186 -5.77 2.54 15.54
CA LEU A 186 -4.94 3.73 15.68
C LEU A 186 -4.27 3.74 17.05
N LEU A 187 -2.94 3.67 17.07
CA LEU A 187 -2.15 3.74 18.30
C LEU A 187 -1.71 5.17 18.60
N GLN A 188 -1.30 5.91 17.57
CA GLN A 188 -0.88 7.30 17.70
C GLN A 188 -1.11 8.06 16.39
N GLU A 189 -1.82 9.18 16.49
CA GLU A 189 -1.98 10.14 15.38
C GLU A 189 -0.68 10.88 15.11
N ASN A 190 -0.41 11.16 13.83
CA ASN A 190 0.72 11.98 13.42
C ASN A 190 2.05 11.53 14.06
N TYR A 191 2.25 10.22 14.17
CA TYR A 191 3.49 9.62 14.67
C TYR A 191 4.71 10.12 13.87
N GLY A 192 4.50 10.36 12.58
CA GLY A 192 5.49 10.85 11.64
C GLY A 192 5.83 9.79 10.60
N MET A 193 6.34 10.23 9.45
CA MET A 193 6.78 9.31 8.40
C MET A 193 8.15 8.72 8.77
N PRO A 194 8.40 7.43 8.50
CA PRO A 194 9.76 6.91 8.52
C PRO A 194 10.62 7.66 7.50
N ALA A 195 11.90 7.80 7.79
CA ALA A 195 12.85 8.30 6.80
C ALA A 195 12.88 7.31 5.61
N PRO A 196 12.76 7.79 4.35
CA PRO A 196 12.84 6.90 3.20
C PRO A 196 14.20 6.21 3.11
N ALA A 197 14.21 4.91 2.76
CA ALA A 197 15.44 4.26 2.36
C ALA A 197 15.90 4.85 1.01
N VAL A 198 17.15 5.31 0.97
CA VAL A 198 17.71 5.97 -0.22
C VAL A 198 18.36 4.92 -1.11
N LEU A 199 17.92 4.86 -2.36
CA LEU A 199 18.35 3.86 -3.33
C LEU A 199 18.70 4.48 -4.68
N SER A 200 19.50 3.75 -5.43
CA SER A 200 19.72 3.86 -6.86
C SER A 200 19.14 2.63 -7.55
N LEU A 201 18.96 2.66 -8.88
CA LEU A 201 18.52 1.48 -9.61
C LEU A 201 19.53 0.32 -9.55
N SER A 202 20.82 0.59 -9.31
CA SER A 202 21.82 -0.46 -9.07
C SER A 202 21.69 -1.18 -7.73
N ASP A 203 20.95 -0.65 -6.76
CA ASP A 203 20.64 -1.38 -5.52
C ASP A 203 19.56 -2.44 -5.74
N LEU A 204 18.81 -2.33 -6.84
CA LEU A 204 17.66 -3.18 -7.17
C LEU A 204 17.95 -4.14 -8.33
N LYS A 205 18.80 -3.73 -9.27
CA LYS A 205 19.04 -4.43 -10.54
C LYS A 205 20.52 -4.53 -10.89
N ASP A 206 20.88 -5.62 -11.56
CA ASP A 206 22.24 -5.86 -12.05
C ASP A 206 22.57 -4.98 -13.29
N SER A 207 23.74 -5.17 -13.89
CA SER A 207 24.14 -4.43 -15.10
C SER A 207 23.37 -4.78 -16.36
N SER A 208 22.60 -5.87 -16.34
CA SER A 208 21.77 -6.35 -17.45
C SER A 208 20.31 -5.93 -17.28
N ASP A 209 20.03 -4.98 -16.38
CA ASP A 209 18.69 -4.52 -16.02
C ASP A 209 17.77 -5.65 -15.50
N THR A 210 18.34 -6.63 -14.80
CA THR A 210 17.61 -7.74 -14.16
C THR A 210 17.52 -7.53 -12.65
N PHE A 211 16.35 -7.78 -12.05
CA PHE A 211 16.17 -7.65 -10.60
C PHE A 211 17.08 -8.61 -9.82
N MET A 212 17.73 -8.10 -8.78
CA MET A 212 18.60 -8.88 -7.91
C MET A 212 17.79 -9.53 -6.77
N PHE A 213 16.91 -10.47 -7.11
CA PHE A 213 16.08 -11.17 -6.13
C PHE A 213 16.92 -11.88 -5.05
N ASP A 214 16.55 -11.68 -3.78
CA ASP A 214 17.19 -12.30 -2.62
C ASP A 214 16.12 -12.84 -1.66
N ALA A 215 15.97 -14.17 -1.64
CA ALA A 215 14.99 -14.84 -0.79
C ALA A 215 15.24 -14.68 0.71
N SER A 216 16.47 -14.32 1.13
CA SER A 216 16.75 -13.98 2.53
C SER A 216 16.23 -12.60 2.91
N ARG A 217 15.85 -11.78 1.92
CA ARG A 217 15.44 -10.39 2.05
C ARG A 217 16.48 -9.52 2.75
N ALA A 218 17.76 -9.92 2.69
CA ALA A 218 18.87 -9.15 3.25
C ALA A 218 19.31 -8.02 2.31
N THR A 219 19.11 -8.21 1.00
CA THR A 219 19.50 -7.27 -0.06
C THR A 219 18.45 -7.21 -1.17
N GLY A 220 18.72 -6.39 -2.19
CA GLY A 220 17.90 -6.32 -3.40
C GLY A 220 16.49 -5.77 -3.17
N PRO A 221 15.61 -5.88 -4.18
CA PRO A 221 14.26 -5.33 -4.11
C PRO A 221 13.39 -5.96 -3.01
N GLU A 222 13.62 -7.23 -2.68
CA GLU A 222 12.86 -7.91 -1.62
C GLU A 222 13.02 -7.30 -0.23
N HIS A 223 14.21 -6.78 0.08
CA HIS A 223 14.46 -6.10 1.34
C HIS A 223 13.52 -4.89 1.52
N TYR A 224 13.26 -4.17 0.44
CA TYR A 224 12.52 -2.90 0.46
C TYR A 224 11.00 -3.05 0.28
N HIS A 225 10.48 -4.27 0.09
CA HIS A 225 9.06 -4.50 -0.12
C HIS A 225 8.19 -3.89 1.00
N GLY A 226 7.23 -3.05 0.62
CA GLY A 226 6.33 -2.34 1.53
C GLY A 226 6.95 -1.16 2.28
N MET A 227 8.16 -0.74 1.92
CA MET A 227 8.85 0.39 2.56
C MET A 227 8.73 1.67 1.73
N LEU A 228 8.79 2.82 2.42
CA LEU A 228 9.03 4.10 1.80
C LEU A 228 10.49 4.19 1.34
N VAL A 229 10.69 4.42 0.04
CA VAL A 229 12.01 4.53 -0.58
C VAL A 229 12.10 5.80 -1.41
N THR A 230 13.31 6.35 -1.54
CA THR A 230 13.65 7.38 -2.51
C THR A 230 14.58 6.78 -3.56
N ILE A 231 14.15 6.75 -4.82
CA ILE A 231 14.99 6.36 -5.96
C ILE A 231 15.64 7.63 -6.52
N ARG A 232 16.97 7.67 -6.49
CA ARG A 232 17.73 8.87 -6.86
C ARG A 232 18.17 8.91 -8.31
N ASN A 233 18.34 10.13 -8.81
CA ASN A 233 18.94 10.43 -10.11
C ASN A 233 18.37 9.56 -11.23
N VAL A 234 17.04 9.63 -11.37
CA VAL A 234 16.31 8.98 -12.46
C VAL A 234 15.62 10.03 -13.32
N ARG A 235 15.17 9.61 -14.50
CA ARG A 235 14.27 10.37 -15.36
C ARG A 235 13.13 9.48 -15.84
N LEU A 236 12.05 10.09 -16.33
CA LEU A 236 11.01 9.34 -17.05
C LEU A 236 11.48 9.04 -18.48
N THR A 237 11.21 7.83 -18.97
CA THR A 237 11.52 7.49 -20.36
C THR A 237 10.61 8.24 -21.34
N ALA A 238 11.15 8.59 -22.51
CA ALA A 238 10.39 9.24 -23.57
C ALA A 238 9.17 8.41 -24.03
N GLY A 239 9.27 7.07 -23.93
CA GLY A 239 8.19 6.16 -24.33
C GLY A 239 6.97 6.17 -23.40
N THR A 240 7.12 6.66 -22.16
CA THR A 240 6.03 6.63 -21.18
C THR A 240 5.64 7.99 -20.62
N ILE A 241 6.51 9.01 -20.67
CA ILE A 241 6.26 10.33 -20.07
C ILE A 241 4.95 10.99 -20.52
N GLY A 242 4.51 10.74 -21.76
CA GLY A 242 3.24 11.25 -22.30
C GLY A 242 1.98 10.71 -21.60
N ASN A 243 2.11 9.63 -20.81
CA ASN A 243 1.02 9.04 -20.03
C ASN A 243 0.88 9.66 -18.64
N TRP A 244 1.64 10.71 -18.29
CA TRP A 244 1.54 11.36 -16.99
C TRP A 244 0.09 11.68 -16.61
N GLY A 245 -0.35 11.14 -15.47
CA GLY A 245 -1.73 11.24 -15.03
C GLY A 245 -2.08 10.23 -13.93
N ARG A 246 -3.28 10.36 -13.37
CA ARG A 246 -3.80 9.46 -12.33
C ARG A 246 -3.75 8.01 -12.79
N ASN A 247 -3.32 7.11 -11.90
CA ASN A 247 -3.30 5.67 -12.18
C ASN A 247 -2.47 5.29 -13.43
N ALA A 248 -1.57 6.15 -13.88
CA ALA A 248 -0.68 5.82 -14.99
C ALA A 248 0.50 4.98 -14.52
N THR A 249 0.97 4.08 -15.38
CA THR A 249 2.26 3.42 -15.20
C THR A 249 3.25 4.06 -16.14
N LEU A 250 4.36 4.55 -15.59
CA LEU A 250 5.47 5.13 -16.30
C LEU A 250 6.74 4.30 -16.05
N MET A 251 7.82 4.64 -16.75
CA MET A 251 9.10 3.97 -16.59
C MET A 251 10.17 4.99 -16.18
N LEU A 252 10.83 4.72 -15.06
CA LEU A 252 12.04 5.40 -14.62
C LEU A 252 13.25 4.81 -15.35
N GLU A 253 14.26 5.62 -15.61
CA GLU A 253 15.54 5.21 -16.18
C GLU A 253 16.72 5.91 -15.46
N ASP A 254 17.79 5.18 -15.16
CA ASP A 254 19.06 5.74 -14.67
C ASP A 254 20.03 6.10 -15.81
N SER A 255 21.18 6.71 -15.50
CA SER A 255 22.18 7.09 -16.51
C SER A 255 22.86 5.91 -17.22
N THR A 256 22.63 4.69 -16.75
CA THR A 256 23.18 3.46 -17.30
C THR A 256 22.15 2.65 -18.11
N GLY A 257 20.91 3.13 -18.19
CA GLY A 257 19.83 2.50 -18.92
C GLY A 257 19.06 1.45 -18.11
N ARG A 258 19.30 1.32 -16.80
CA ARG A 258 18.42 0.48 -15.96
C ARG A 258 17.06 1.12 -15.84
N THR A 259 16.02 0.29 -15.73
CA THR A 259 14.64 0.76 -15.69
C THR A 259 13.85 0.22 -14.51
N LEU A 260 12.91 1.03 -14.01
CA LEU A 260 11.99 0.63 -12.94
C LEU A 260 10.59 1.20 -13.21
N PRO A 261 9.53 0.37 -13.24
CA PRO A 261 8.17 0.88 -13.34
C PRO A 261 7.82 1.77 -12.14
N VAL A 262 7.18 2.90 -12.41
CA VAL A 262 6.54 3.74 -11.38
C VAL A 262 5.05 3.84 -11.68
N ARG A 263 4.22 3.50 -10.70
CA ARG A 263 2.77 3.65 -10.76
C ARG A 263 2.39 4.93 -10.03
N LEU A 264 1.77 5.84 -10.76
CA LEU A 264 1.19 7.05 -10.19
C LEU A 264 -0.12 6.69 -9.49
N GLY A 265 -0.33 7.25 -8.31
CA GLY A 265 -1.53 7.07 -7.53
C GLY A 265 -2.77 7.72 -8.15
N ASN A 266 -3.84 7.69 -7.37
CA ASN A 266 -5.15 8.22 -7.71
C ASN A 266 -5.30 9.73 -7.44
N ASN A 267 -4.28 10.38 -6.87
CA ASN A 267 -4.30 11.80 -6.51
C ASN A 267 -4.63 12.70 -7.72
N PRO A 268 -5.69 13.53 -7.65
CA PRO A 268 -6.11 14.38 -8.77
C PRO A 268 -5.06 15.39 -9.23
N ALA A 269 -4.08 15.75 -8.38
CA ALA A 269 -3.00 16.66 -8.74
C ALA A 269 -2.12 16.14 -9.90
N PHE A 270 -2.07 14.82 -10.15
CA PHE A 270 -1.40 14.27 -11.33
C PHE A 270 -2.03 14.75 -12.64
N ALA A 271 -3.34 15.02 -12.68
CA ALA A 271 -4.02 15.48 -13.89
C ALA A 271 -3.76 16.97 -14.21
N SER A 272 -3.34 17.75 -13.22
CA SER A 272 -3.09 19.20 -13.35
C SER A 272 -1.61 19.59 -13.26
N SER A 273 -0.72 18.63 -12.99
CA SER A 273 0.72 18.85 -12.90
C SER A 273 1.43 18.48 -14.19
N VAL A 274 2.67 18.96 -14.33
CA VAL A 274 3.56 18.57 -15.41
C VAL A 274 4.57 17.53 -14.89
N PRO A 275 4.92 16.51 -15.69
CA PRO A 275 6.00 15.60 -15.32
C PRO A 275 7.32 16.37 -15.19
N PRO A 276 8.25 15.94 -14.32
CA PRO A 276 9.62 16.45 -14.31
C PRO A 276 10.29 16.27 -15.68
N ALA A 277 10.97 17.32 -16.17
CA ALA A 277 11.62 17.32 -17.49
C ALA A 277 13.06 16.79 -17.48
N ASP A 278 13.76 16.95 -16.35
CA ASP A 278 15.18 16.58 -16.17
C ASP A 278 15.30 15.43 -15.15
N TRP A 279 16.52 15.19 -14.63
CA TRP A 279 16.76 14.26 -13.55
C TRP A 279 16.07 14.69 -12.25
N PHE A 280 15.53 13.71 -11.54
CA PHE A 280 14.87 13.89 -10.27
C PHE A 280 15.13 12.71 -9.35
N ASP A 281 14.85 12.93 -8.08
CA ASP A 281 14.64 11.90 -7.08
C ASP A 281 13.13 11.68 -6.95
N VAL A 282 12.69 10.44 -6.76
CA VAL A 282 11.27 10.12 -6.54
C VAL A 282 11.10 9.28 -5.29
N THR A 283 10.16 9.68 -4.43
CA THR A 283 9.83 8.93 -3.20
C THR A 283 8.51 8.18 -3.36
N GLY A 284 8.41 6.98 -2.81
CA GLY A 284 7.17 6.21 -2.89
C GLY A 284 7.23 4.91 -2.11
N ALA A 285 6.12 4.20 -2.05
CA ALA A 285 6.07 2.86 -1.47
C ALA A 285 6.63 1.86 -2.48
N PHE A 286 7.61 1.06 -2.08
CA PHE A 286 8.20 0.05 -2.94
C PHE A 286 7.34 -1.22 -2.92
N ASP A 287 6.89 -1.65 -4.10
CA ASP A 287 5.88 -2.68 -4.28
C ASP A 287 6.38 -3.81 -5.18
N GLN A 288 5.75 -4.97 -5.08
CA GLN A 288 5.89 -6.07 -6.03
C GLN A 288 4.50 -6.48 -6.52
N ASN A 289 4.36 -6.72 -7.83
CA ASN A 289 3.13 -7.25 -8.39
C ASN A 289 3.45 -8.22 -9.54
N ASP A 290 3.97 -9.38 -9.18
CA ASP A 290 4.34 -10.44 -10.10
C ASP A 290 3.39 -11.63 -9.97
N SER A 291 2.45 -11.80 -10.88
CA SER A 291 1.49 -12.92 -10.83
C SER A 291 2.04 -14.23 -11.40
N THR A 292 3.30 -14.28 -11.82
CA THR A 292 3.91 -15.45 -12.49
C THR A 292 4.96 -16.09 -11.58
N VAL A 293 5.03 -17.42 -11.54
CA VAL A 293 6.09 -18.15 -10.81
C VAL A 293 7.30 -18.33 -11.73
N PRO A 294 8.55 -18.11 -11.27
CA PRO A 294 8.91 -17.59 -9.94
C PRO A 294 8.51 -16.11 -9.77
N HIS A 295 8.05 -15.74 -8.58
CA HIS A 295 7.67 -14.37 -8.21
C HIS A 295 8.92 -13.56 -7.82
N ASP A 296 9.92 -13.53 -8.70
CA ASP A 296 11.23 -12.89 -8.48
C ASP A 296 11.38 -11.56 -9.26
N SER A 297 10.29 -11.08 -9.85
CA SER A 297 10.24 -9.89 -10.69
C SER A 297 9.08 -8.96 -10.31
N GLY A 298 8.63 -8.11 -11.24
CA GLY A 298 7.41 -7.30 -11.07
C GLY A 298 7.49 -6.20 -10.02
N TYR A 299 8.69 -5.81 -9.56
CA TYR A 299 8.85 -4.69 -8.64
C TYR A 299 8.55 -3.35 -9.31
N ARG A 300 7.99 -2.43 -8.53
CA ARG A 300 7.63 -1.09 -8.96
C ARG A 300 7.63 -0.12 -7.78
N LEU A 301 7.70 1.17 -8.09
CA LEU A 301 7.46 2.23 -7.12
C LEU A 301 6.01 2.71 -7.21
N LEU A 302 5.34 2.92 -6.07
CA LEU A 302 4.05 3.59 -6.00
C LEU A 302 4.27 5.04 -5.54
N ALA A 303 4.10 6.01 -6.44
CA ALA A 303 4.21 7.43 -6.14
C ALA A 303 2.81 8.03 -5.96
N MET A 304 2.53 8.62 -4.81
CA MET A 304 1.17 9.00 -4.39
C MET A 304 0.83 10.44 -4.73
N SER A 305 1.85 11.29 -4.95
CA SER A 305 1.70 12.71 -5.27
C SER A 305 2.72 13.17 -6.31
N PRO A 306 2.40 14.17 -7.15
CA PRO A 306 3.41 14.89 -7.93
C PRO A 306 4.55 15.47 -7.09
N ASP A 307 4.27 15.85 -5.84
CA ASP A 307 5.28 16.40 -4.91
C ASP A 307 6.31 15.35 -4.47
N ASP A 308 6.05 14.07 -4.73
CA ASP A 308 7.01 13.00 -4.46
C ASP A 308 8.20 13.03 -5.43
N PHE A 309 8.10 13.80 -6.52
CA PHE A 309 9.12 13.97 -7.55
C PHE A 309 9.90 15.28 -7.33
N VAL A 310 11.16 15.18 -6.93
CA VAL A 310 12.00 16.32 -6.58
C VAL A 310 13.10 16.47 -7.63
N VAL A 311 13.03 17.53 -8.44
CA VAL A 311 14.05 17.84 -9.46
C VAL A 311 15.40 18.05 -8.79
N VAL A 312 16.41 17.36 -9.30
CA VAL A 312 17.80 17.50 -8.84
C VAL A 312 18.57 18.24 -9.93
N PRO A 313 19.30 19.33 -9.60
CA PRO A 313 20.14 20.00 -10.59
C PRO A 313 21.16 19.01 -11.17
N GLU A 314 21.27 18.97 -12.50
CA GLU A 314 22.27 18.19 -13.22
C GLU A 314 23.65 18.26 -12.53
N PRO A 315 24.33 17.12 -12.28
CA PRO A 315 25.66 17.10 -11.66
C PRO A 315 26.67 18.00 -12.40
N SER A 316 26.48 18.15 -13.71
CA SER A 316 27.30 18.99 -14.57
C SER A 316 27.15 20.50 -14.26
N ALA A 317 25.99 20.97 -13.79
CA ALA A 317 25.79 22.38 -13.43
C ALA A 317 26.60 22.78 -12.18
N LEU A 318 26.71 21.88 -11.19
CA LEU A 318 27.49 22.09 -9.97
C LEU A 318 29.01 22.02 -10.24
N VAL A 319 29.45 21.09 -11.09
CA VAL A 319 30.86 20.98 -11.51
C VAL A 319 31.27 22.19 -12.36
N LEU A 320 30.41 22.67 -13.26
CA LEU A 320 30.70 23.84 -14.10
C LEU A 320 30.73 25.13 -13.27
N ALA A 321 29.81 25.29 -12.30
CA ALA A 321 29.82 26.43 -11.38
C ALA A 321 31.10 26.47 -10.54
N GLY A 322 31.53 25.33 -9.98
CA GLY A 322 32.78 25.21 -9.23
C GLY A 322 34.02 25.49 -10.09
N ALA A 323 34.05 24.99 -11.33
CA ALA A 323 35.15 25.23 -12.27
C ALA A 323 35.25 26.70 -12.70
N VAL A 324 34.11 27.36 -12.97
CA VAL A 324 34.05 28.79 -13.30
C VAL A 324 34.49 29.66 -12.11
N PHE A 325 34.08 29.30 -10.89
CA PHE A 325 34.51 30.02 -9.68
C PHE A 325 36.02 29.88 -9.43
N ALA A 326 36.57 28.69 -9.61
CA ALA A 326 38.01 28.43 -9.50
C ALA A 326 38.82 29.20 -10.58
N LEU A 327 38.30 29.29 -11.80
CA LEU A 327 38.93 30.05 -12.89
C LEU A 327 38.89 31.56 -12.64
N ALA A 328 37.78 32.08 -12.10
CA ALA A 328 37.63 33.49 -11.73
C ALA A 328 38.55 33.88 -10.56
N MET A 329 38.74 33.01 -9.57
CA MET A 329 39.69 33.23 -8.46
C MET A 329 41.15 33.20 -8.92
N ARG A 330 41.52 32.31 -9.86
CA ARG A 330 42.86 32.31 -10.46
C ARG A 330 43.19 33.59 -11.22
N ARG A 331 42.21 34.20 -11.91
CA ARG A 331 42.41 35.48 -12.62
C ARG A 331 42.60 36.67 -11.69
N ARG A 332 41.98 36.68 -10.50
CA ARG A 332 42.15 37.77 -9.51
C ARG A 332 43.49 37.72 -8.76
N GLY A 333 44.13 36.55 -8.65
CA GLY A 333 45.43 36.40 -8.00
C GLY A 333 46.64 36.81 -8.85
N ALA A 334 46.50 36.86 -10.19
CA ALA A 334 47.61 37.16 -11.11
C ALA A 334 47.83 38.66 -11.37
N GLY A 335 46.95 39.54 -10.88
CA GLY A 335 47.00 40.99 -11.10
C GLY A 335 47.61 41.81 -9.96
N ARG A 336 48.20 41.18 -8.94
CA ARG A 336 48.96 41.84 -7.87
C ARG A 336 50.40 41.32 -7.86
N ARG A 337 51.21 41.86 -8.76
CA ARG A 337 52.66 41.95 -8.63
C ARG A 337 53.05 43.40 -8.84
#